data_AF-A0A843HUF7-F1
#
_entry.id   AF-A0A843HUF7-F1
#
_cell.length_a   1.000
_cell.length_b   1.000
_cell.length_c   1.000
_cell.angle_alpha   90.00
_cell.angle_beta   90.00
_cell.angle_gamma   90.00
#
_symmetry.space_group_name_H-M   'P 1'
#
loop_
_entity.id
_entity.type
_entity.pdbx_description
1 polymer ?
#
loop_
_entity_poly.entity_id
_entity_poly.type
_entity_poly.pdbx_seq_one_letter_code
_entity_poly.pdbx_strand_id
1 'polypeptide(L)'
;MEKDIKPLLFSAISAIPLVGSSISSYILSDYLKDFFETLRYFPFMLGLSTLSSLLVTYYYLRQWLLEIMVVILVAPFVISYLNNRRYENIKIDVNEYYIEIKFEVPMKKLTFDNPSILFEYVFDKALKKIKPPYLFKLRSLDNCGNLKVVPKENSIILRKRCGDTVVEIIVTNNEKADLKVTMTY
;
A
#
# COMPACT_ATOMS: atom_id res chain seq x y z
N MET A 1 -15.86 9.77 -7.25
CA MET A 1 -15.30 8.85 -6.25
C MET A 1 -16.32 8.70 -5.13
N GLU A 2 -17.09 7.63 -5.17
CA GLU A 2 -17.91 7.19 -4.02
C GLU A 2 -16.95 6.99 -2.84
N LYS A 3 -17.23 7.62 -1.68
CA LYS A 3 -16.35 7.51 -0.51
C LYS A 3 -16.39 6.06 -0.04
N ASP A 4 -15.30 5.32 -0.20
CA ASP A 4 -15.20 3.96 0.35
C ASP A 4 -15.21 4.05 1.89
N ILE A 5 -16.32 3.63 2.51
CA ILE A 5 -16.55 3.70 3.97
C ILE A 5 -15.92 2.49 4.68
N LYS A 6 -15.53 1.45 3.94
CA LYS A 6 -14.98 0.20 4.52
C LYS A 6 -13.77 0.41 5.45
N PRO A 7 -12.80 1.29 5.14
CA PRO A 7 -11.68 1.58 6.04
C PRO A 7 -12.12 2.14 7.40
N LEU A 8 -13.17 2.96 7.42
CA LEU A 8 -13.74 3.52 8.65
C LEU A 8 -14.45 2.44 9.46
N LEU A 9 -15.19 1.54 8.80
CA LEU A 9 -15.83 0.40 9.47
C LEU A 9 -14.80 -0.54 10.09
N PHE A 10 -13.71 -0.84 9.39
CA PHE A 10 -12.63 -1.67 9.94
C PHE A 10 -11.92 -0.98 11.12
N SER A 11 -11.77 0.35 11.08
CA SER A 11 -11.26 1.08 12.24
C SER A 11 -12.17 1.03 13.46
N ALA A 12 -13.50 0.88 13.30
CA ALA A 12 -14.43 0.81 14.43
C ALA A 12 -14.27 -0.48 15.25
N ILE A 13 -13.75 -1.57 14.66
CA ILE A 13 -13.42 -2.82 15.37
C ILE A 13 -12.40 -2.58 16.50
N SER A 14 -11.61 -1.51 16.40
CA SER A 14 -10.66 -1.12 17.45
C SER A 14 -11.31 -0.76 18.79
N ALA A 15 -12.63 -0.54 18.83
CA ALA A 15 -13.35 -0.33 20.07
C ALA A 15 -13.34 -1.56 20.99
N ILE A 16 -13.06 -2.77 20.47
CA ILE A 16 -12.92 -3.97 21.30
C ILE A 16 -11.69 -3.83 22.21
N PRO A 17 -11.83 -3.92 23.54
CA PRO A 17 -10.72 -3.78 24.46
C PRO A 17 -9.59 -4.79 24.21
N LEU A 18 -8.35 -4.38 24.49
CA LEU A 18 -7.10 -5.16 24.47
C LEU A 18 -6.64 -5.66 23.09
N VAL A 19 -7.55 -6.21 22.28
CA VAL A 19 -7.23 -6.87 21.00
C VAL A 19 -7.80 -6.16 19.78
N GLY A 20 -8.76 -5.25 19.95
CA GLY A 20 -9.43 -4.58 18.83
C GLY A 20 -8.48 -3.85 17.90
N SER A 21 -7.49 -3.13 18.46
CA SER A 21 -6.51 -2.38 17.66
C SER A 21 -5.61 -3.25 16.80
N SER A 22 -5.30 -4.46 17.29
CA SER A 22 -4.49 -5.45 16.59
C SER A 22 -5.26 -6.05 15.42
N ILE A 23 -6.52 -6.42 15.66
CA ILE A 23 -7.43 -6.97 14.65
C ILE A 23 -7.73 -5.92 13.56
N SER A 24 -8.07 -4.69 13.98
CA SER A 24 -8.35 -3.61 13.03
C SER A 24 -7.12 -3.26 12.18
N SER A 25 -5.93 -3.24 12.78
CA SER A 25 -4.68 -3.01 12.05
C SER A 25 -4.38 -4.12 11.03
N TYR A 26 -4.60 -5.39 11.41
CA TYR A 26 -4.44 -6.51 10.50
C TYR A 26 -5.39 -6.42 9.30
N ILE A 27 -6.70 -6.25 9.55
CA ILE A 27 -7.71 -6.17 8.49
C ILE A 27 -7.46 -4.97 7.57
N LEU A 28 -7.11 -3.82 8.16
CA LEU A 28 -6.89 -2.61 7.38
C LEU A 28 -5.61 -2.68 6.54
N SER A 29 -4.53 -3.22 7.10
CA SER A 29 -3.28 -3.44 6.35
C SER A 29 -3.47 -4.47 5.24
N ASP A 30 -4.29 -5.51 5.47
CA ASP A 30 -4.64 -6.50 4.45
C ASP A 30 -5.52 -5.92 3.33
N TYR A 31 -6.44 -5.01 3.69
CA TYR A 31 -7.31 -4.34 2.72
C TYR A 31 -6.56 -3.31 1.86
N LEU A 32 -5.76 -2.46 2.48
CA LEU A 32 -5.05 -1.37 1.80
C LEU A 32 -3.76 -1.85 1.12
N LYS A 33 -3.14 -2.92 1.65
CA LYS A 33 -1.89 -3.50 1.16
C LYS A 33 -0.77 -2.46 1.02
N ASP A 34 -0.83 -1.44 1.88
CA ASP A 34 0.13 -0.34 1.97
C ASP A 34 0.18 0.19 3.41
N PHE A 35 1.37 0.12 4.00
CA PHE A 35 1.62 0.59 5.37
C PHE A 35 1.31 2.08 5.54
N PHE A 36 1.72 2.94 4.60
CA PHE A 36 1.57 4.39 4.75
C PHE A 36 0.11 4.83 4.68
N GLU A 37 -0.68 4.20 3.82
CA GLU A 37 -2.12 4.47 3.75
C GLU A 37 -2.83 3.97 5.02
N THR A 38 -2.40 2.83 5.56
CA THR A 38 -2.94 2.30 6.83
C THR A 38 -2.66 3.25 8.00
N LEU A 39 -1.47 3.87 8.01
CA LEU A 39 -1.02 4.80 9.06
C LEU A 39 -1.94 6.02 9.22
N ARG A 40 -2.61 6.46 8.15
CA ARG A 40 -3.59 7.56 8.18
C ARG A 40 -4.78 7.29 9.10
N TYR A 41 -5.12 6.02 9.32
CA TYR A 41 -6.26 5.60 10.15
C TYR A 41 -5.84 5.21 11.57
N PHE A 42 -4.54 5.20 11.87
CA PHE A 42 -4.02 4.85 13.20
C PHE A 42 -4.53 5.75 14.33
N PRO A 43 -4.65 7.09 14.18
CA PRO A 43 -5.19 7.93 15.24
C PRO A 43 -6.60 7.51 15.68
N PHE A 44 -7.45 7.10 14.73
CA PHE A 44 -8.80 6.60 15.04
C PHE A 44 -8.75 5.25 15.76
N MET A 45 -7.92 4.31 15.28
CA MET A 45 -7.78 2.98 15.89
C MET A 45 -7.19 3.05 17.31
N LEU A 46 -6.15 3.87 17.49
CA LEU A 46 -5.50 4.07 18.78
C LEU A 46 -6.43 4.82 19.74
N GLY A 47 -7.12 5.87 19.28
CA GLY A 47 -8.05 6.62 20.12
C GLY A 47 -9.17 5.73 20.69
N LEU A 48 -9.84 4.94 19.85
CA LEU A 48 -10.91 4.05 20.29
C LEU A 48 -10.41 2.91 21.19
N SER A 49 -9.30 2.28 20.82
CA SER A 49 -8.76 1.15 21.58
C SER A 49 -8.15 1.54 22.92
N THR A 50 -7.48 2.69 23.00
CA THR A 50 -6.93 3.20 24.27
C THR A 50 -8.06 3.54 25.23
N LEU A 51 -9.12 4.22 24.76
CA LEU A 51 -10.29 4.54 25.59
C LEU A 51 -11.00 3.28 26.11
N SER A 52 -11.32 2.33 25.23
CA SER A 52 -12.04 1.11 25.64
C SER A 52 -11.19 0.22 26.55
N SER A 53 -9.90 0.10 26.25
CA SER A 53 -8.99 -0.73 27.04
C SER A 53 -8.62 -0.08 28.36
N LEU A 54 -8.50 1.25 28.44
CA LEU A 54 -8.24 1.94 29.70
C LEU A 54 -9.39 1.72 30.69
N LEU A 55 -10.64 1.80 30.24
CA LEU A 55 -11.82 1.53 31.09
C LEU A 55 -11.79 0.12 31.68
N VAL A 56 -11.56 -0.90 30.84
CA VAL A 56 -11.52 -2.29 31.28
C VAL A 56 -10.32 -2.55 32.18
N THR A 57 -9.14 -2.07 31.79
CA THR A 57 -7.90 -2.32 32.52
C THR A 57 -7.87 -1.60 33.86
N TYR A 58 -8.42 -0.39 33.94
CA TYR A 58 -8.54 0.35 35.19
C TYR A 58 -9.43 -0.36 36.21
N TYR A 59 -10.53 -0.98 35.76
CA TYR A 59 -11.49 -1.64 36.64
C TYR A 59 -11.05 -3.06 37.06
N TYR A 60 -10.48 -3.84 36.13
CA TYR A 60 -10.21 -5.27 36.36
C TYR A 60 -8.73 -5.63 36.50
N LEU A 61 -7.81 -4.86 35.90
CA LEU A 61 -6.40 -5.24 35.71
C LEU A 61 -5.45 -4.09 36.08
N ARG A 62 -5.78 -3.34 37.14
CA ARG A 62 -5.11 -2.08 37.49
C ARG A 62 -3.61 -2.20 37.67
N GLN A 63 -3.14 -3.35 38.19
CA GLN A 63 -1.72 -3.63 38.39
C GLN A 63 -0.92 -3.65 37.07
N TRP A 64 -1.55 -4.01 35.95
CA TRP A 64 -0.92 -4.18 34.65
C TRP A 64 -1.21 -3.03 33.67
N LEU A 65 -1.76 -1.91 34.18
CA LEU A 65 -2.31 -0.84 33.34
C LEU A 65 -1.29 -0.26 32.36
N LEU A 66 -0.08 0.04 32.84
CA LEU A 66 0.97 0.61 31.98
C LEU A 66 1.41 -0.36 30.90
N GLU A 67 1.62 -1.62 31.25
CA GLU A 67 2.10 -2.65 30.33
C GLU A 67 1.08 -2.91 29.21
N ILE A 68 -0.20 -3.02 29.57
CA ILE A 68 -1.29 -3.22 28.62
C ILE A 68 -1.43 -2.01 27.69
N MET A 69 -1.32 -0.78 28.20
CA MET A 69 -1.36 0.43 27.37
C MET A 69 -0.22 0.49 26.37
N VAL A 70 1.00 0.11 26.78
CA VAL A 70 2.16 0.06 25.86
C VAL A 70 1.92 -0.95 24.75
N VAL A 71 1.40 -2.14 25.07
CA VAL A 71 1.08 -3.17 24.06
C VAL A 71 0.05 -2.68 23.06
N ILE A 72 -1.03 -2.05 23.51
CA ILE A 72 -2.09 -1.53 22.62
C ILE A 72 -1.56 -0.44 21.69
N LEU A 73 -0.59 0.35 22.14
CA LEU A 73 0.00 1.43 21.36
C LEU A 73 0.98 0.90 20.31
N VAL A 74 1.79 -0.11 20.65
CA VAL A 74 2.84 -0.64 19.76
C VAL A 74 2.34 -1.72 18.81
N ALA A 75 1.48 -2.64 19.28
CA ALA A 75 1.04 -3.80 18.51
C ALA A 75 0.44 -3.47 17.13
N PRO A 76 -0.41 -2.43 16.97
CA PRO A 76 -0.98 -2.07 15.66
C PRO A 76 0.10 -1.70 14.64
N PHE A 77 1.17 -1.03 15.05
CA PHE A 77 2.28 -0.67 14.18
C PHE A 77 3.05 -1.90 13.73
N VAL A 78 3.39 -2.77 14.67
CA VAL A 78 4.15 -4.00 14.40
C VAL A 78 3.35 -4.92 13.46
N ILE A 79 2.06 -5.10 13.72
CA ILE A 79 1.18 -5.95 12.90
C ILE A 79 1.07 -5.41 11.48
N SER A 80 0.79 -4.11 11.32
CA SER A 80 0.69 -3.49 10.00
C SER A 80 2.00 -3.57 9.23
N TYR A 81 3.13 -3.35 9.91
CA TYR A 81 4.47 -3.44 9.31
C TYR A 81 4.79 -4.86 8.84
N LEU A 82 4.58 -5.86 9.69
CA LEU A 82 4.82 -7.27 9.35
C LEU A 82 3.89 -7.76 8.23
N ASN A 83 2.63 -7.34 8.25
CA ASN A 83 1.69 -7.72 7.20
C ASN A 83 2.05 -7.08 5.86
N ASN A 84 2.45 -5.79 5.86
CA ASN A 84 2.87 -5.09 4.64
C ASN A 84 4.10 -5.72 3.99
N ARG A 85 5.07 -6.25 4.76
CA ARG A 85 6.25 -6.94 4.22
C ARG A 85 5.90 -8.13 3.33
N ARG A 86 4.77 -8.81 3.56
CA ARG A 86 4.31 -9.92 2.69
C ARG A 86 3.96 -9.46 1.28
N TYR A 87 3.64 -8.18 1.13
CA TYR A 87 3.26 -7.53 -0.13
C TYR A 87 4.42 -6.76 -0.78
N GLU A 88 5.65 -6.90 -0.28
CA GLU A 88 6.86 -6.23 -0.79
C GLU A 88 7.68 -7.17 -1.68
N ASN A 89 7.08 -7.67 -2.77
CA ASN A 89 7.82 -8.44 -3.78
C ASN A 89 8.33 -7.50 -4.89
N ILE A 90 9.54 -6.97 -4.71
CA ILE A 90 10.27 -6.25 -5.78
C ILE A 90 11.26 -7.23 -6.41
N LYS A 91 11.16 -7.45 -7.73
CA LYS A 91 12.15 -8.21 -8.49
C LYS A 91 12.88 -7.26 -9.43
N ILE A 92 14.19 -7.14 -9.24
CA ILE A 92 15.06 -6.36 -10.12
C ILE A 92 15.83 -7.37 -10.97
N ASP A 93 15.61 -7.32 -12.28
CA ASP A 93 16.31 -8.14 -13.25
C ASP A 93 17.23 -7.21 -14.06
N VAL A 94 18.51 -7.53 -14.11
CA VAL A 94 19.53 -6.69 -14.75
C VAL A 94 20.12 -7.50 -15.90
N ASN A 95 19.94 -7.00 -17.12
CA ASN A 95 20.53 -7.56 -18.33
C ASN A 95 21.60 -6.59 -18.89
N GLU A 96 22.45 -7.06 -19.80
CA GLU A 96 23.56 -6.29 -20.39
C GLU A 96 23.09 -5.03 -21.12
N TYR A 97 21.85 -5.01 -21.62
CA TYR A 97 21.30 -3.91 -22.43
C TYR A 97 20.22 -3.08 -21.73
N TYR A 98 19.65 -3.59 -20.63
CA TYR A 98 18.55 -2.92 -19.95
C TYR A 98 18.42 -3.35 -18.49
N ILE A 99 17.88 -2.45 -17.67
CA ILE A 99 17.47 -2.71 -16.29
C ILE A 99 15.96 -2.87 -16.29
N GLU A 100 15.47 -4.03 -15.84
CA GLU A 100 14.05 -4.33 -15.72
C GLU A 100 13.64 -4.39 -14.24
N ILE A 101 12.90 -3.39 -13.78
CA ILE A 101 12.33 -3.39 -12.43
C ILE A 101 10.88 -3.88 -12.55
N LYS A 102 10.62 -5.08 -12.03
CA LYS A 102 9.28 -5.65 -11.89
C LYS A 102 8.77 -5.40 -10.48
N PHE A 103 7.66 -4.69 -10.40
CA PHE A 103 7.01 -4.37 -9.15
C PHE A 103 5.56 -4.83 -9.19
N GLU A 104 5.25 -5.87 -8.41
CA GLU A 104 3.89 -6.36 -8.25
C GLU A 104 3.16 -5.43 -7.26
N VAL A 105 2.27 -4.61 -7.80
CA VAL A 105 1.46 -3.67 -7.02
C VAL A 105 0.14 -4.35 -6.71
N PRO A 106 -0.13 -4.64 -5.44
CA PRO A 106 -1.47 -5.06 -5.07
C PRO A 106 -2.44 -3.91 -5.37
N MET A 107 -3.38 -4.18 -6.27
CA MET A 107 -4.47 -3.28 -6.57
C MET A 107 -5.42 -3.30 -5.38
N LYS A 108 -5.82 -2.13 -4.90
CA LYS A 108 -7.03 -2.05 -4.06
C LYS A 108 -8.21 -2.56 -4.89
N LYS A 109 -9.30 -2.96 -4.23
CA LYS A 109 -10.62 -3.07 -4.88
C LYS A 109 -11.18 -1.69 -5.27
N LEU A 110 -10.35 -0.78 -5.77
CA LEU A 110 -10.76 0.50 -6.30
C LEU A 110 -11.00 0.32 -7.79
N THR A 111 -12.23 0.56 -8.23
CA THR A 111 -12.58 0.69 -9.63
C THR A 111 -12.05 2.02 -10.13
N PHE A 112 -11.12 1.98 -11.09
CA PHE A 112 -10.62 3.18 -11.74
C PHE A 112 -11.36 3.37 -13.06
N ASP A 113 -12.15 4.45 -13.16
CA ASP A 113 -12.88 4.79 -14.38
C ASP A 113 -11.95 5.39 -15.47
N ASN A 114 -10.75 5.84 -15.09
CA ASN A 114 -9.79 6.47 -15.98
C ASN A 114 -8.42 5.74 -15.95
N PRO A 115 -7.92 5.23 -17.09
CA PRO A 115 -6.65 4.51 -17.17
C PRO A 115 -5.42 5.39 -16.85
N SER A 116 -5.51 6.71 -17.03
CA SER A 116 -4.43 7.64 -16.66
C SER A 116 -4.26 7.76 -15.14
N ILE A 117 -5.38 7.83 -14.42
CA ILE A 117 -5.37 7.90 -12.93
C ILE A 117 -4.84 6.58 -12.36
N LEU A 118 -5.22 5.45 -12.97
CA LEU A 118 -4.69 4.14 -12.63
C LEU A 118 -3.17 4.06 -12.84
N PHE A 119 -2.68 4.58 -13.97
CA PHE A 119 -1.26 4.62 -14.26
C PHE A 119 -0.50 5.44 -13.20
N GLU A 120 -0.97 6.65 -12.89
CA GLU A 120 -0.35 7.51 -11.88
C GLU A 120 -0.38 6.88 -10.48
N TYR A 121 -1.50 6.27 -10.07
CA TYR A 121 -1.62 5.59 -8.77
C TYR A 121 -0.58 4.47 -8.62
N VAL A 122 -0.47 3.60 -9.63
CA VAL A 122 0.47 2.49 -9.61
C VAL A 122 1.92 3.00 -9.69
N PHE A 123 2.18 4.02 -10.50
CA PHE A 123 3.49 4.62 -10.67
C PHE A 123 3.97 5.30 -9.37
N ASP A 124 3.15 6.10 -8.71
CA ASP A 124 3.48 6.74 -7.43
C ASP A 124 3.73 5.70 -6.33
N LYS A 125 2.91 4.64 -6.29
CA LYS A 125 3.07 3.55 -5.32
C LYS A 125 4.36 2.77 -5.56
N ALA A 126 4.76 2.60 -6.82
CA ALA A 126 6.05 2.02 -7.18
C ALA A 126 7.23 2.93 -6.80
N LEU A 127 7.14 4.24 -7.11
CA LEU A 127 8.18 5.21 -6.80
C LEU A 127 8.50 5.29 -5.30
N LYS A 128 7.50 5.21 -4.42
CA LYS A 128 7.72 5.17 -2.97
C LYS A 128 8.55 3.96 -2.51
N LYS A 129 8.60 2.90 -3.31
CA LYS A 129 9.24 1.63 -2.97
C LYS A 129 10.57 1.40 -3.69
N ILE A 130 10.84 2.11 -4.79
CA ILE A 130 12.12 2.05 -5.50
C ILE A 130 13.18 2.80 -4.68
N LYS A 131 14.28 2.11 -4.34
CA LYS A 131 15.40 2.70 -3.58
C LYS A 131 16.37 3.44 -4.52
N PRO A 132 17.16 4.42 -4.01
CA PRO A 132 18.30 4.98 -4.73
C PRO A 132 19.25 3.86 -5.21
N PRO A 133 19.90 3.98 -6.39
CA PRO A 133 20.02 5.16 -7.27
C PRO A 133 18.92 5.29 -8.35
N TYR A 134 18.08 4.26 -8.55
CA TYR A 134 17.10 4.21 -9.65
C TYR A 134 15.96 5.22 -9.52
N LEU A 135 15.65 5.63 -8.28
CA LEU A 135 14.64 6.64 -7.97
C LEU A 135 14.91 7.99 -8.64
N PHE A 136 16.18 8.38 -8.82
CA PHE A 136 16.52 9.67 -9.43
C PHE A 136 16.24 9.69 -10.94
N LYS A 137 16.59 8.61 -11.65
CA LYS A 137 16.29 8.48 -13.09
C LYS A 137 14.77 8.39 -13.38
N LEU A 138 13.97 7.94 -12.41
CA LEU A 138 12.52 7.81 -12.53
C LEU A 138 11.72 9.03 -12.06
N ARG A 139 12.34 9.96 -11.31
CA ARG A 139 11.69 11.22 -10.93
C ARG A 139 11.81 12.30 -12.02
N SER A 140 12.82 12.22 -12.88
CA SER A 140 13.09 13.21 -13.95
C SER A 140 12.21 13.01 -15.20
N LEU A 141 10.95 12.63 -15.03
CA LEU A 141 10.04 12.23 -16.12
C LEU A 141 9.24 13.40 -16.71
N ASP A 142 9.86 14.58 -16.81
CA ASP A 142 9.20 15.81 -17.30
C ASP A 142 8.81 15.75 -18.79
N ASN A 143 9.35 14.78 -19.56
CA ASN A 143 9.10 14.62 -21.00
C ASN A 143 8.54 13.23 -21.36
N CYS A 144 7.49 12.78 -20.68
CA CYS A 144 6.79 11.56 -21.06
C CYS A 144 5.81 11.78 -22.22
N GLY A 145 5.81 10.88 -23.20
CA GLY A 145 4.81 10.82 -24.27
C GLY A 145 3.42 10.37 -23.79
N ASN A 146 2.47 10.34 -24.72
CA ASN A 146 1.09 9.96 -24.45
C ASN A 146 0.96 8.51 -23.93
N LEU A 147 -0.02 8.29 -23.04
CA LEU A 147 -0.34 6.98 -22.51
C LEU A 147 -0.92 6.09 -23.62
N LYS A 148 -0.25 4.98 -23.92
CA LYS A 148 -0.77 3.96 -24.84
C LYS A 148 -1.44 2.85 -24.04
N VAL A 149 -2.74 2.69 -24.23
CA VAL A 149 -3.53 1.61 -23.63
C VAL A 149 -3.67 0.48 -24.65
N VAL A 150 -3.24 -0.73 -24.30
CA VAL A 150 -3.37 -1.93 -25.13
C VAL A 150 -4.19 -2.95 -24.36
N PRO A 151 -5.49 -3.12 -24.68
CA PRO A 151 -6.29 -4.18 -24.09
C PRO A 151 -5.85 -5.54 -24.64
N LYS A 152 -5.78 -6.54 -23.76
CA LYS A 152 -5.66 -7.97 -24.06
C LYS A 152 -6.80 -8.72 -23.37
N GLU A 153 -7.08 -9.95 -23.79
CA GLU A 153 -8.24 -10.73 -23.33
C GLU A 153 -8.41 -10.77 -21.80
N ASN A 154 -7.31 -10.89 -21.03
CA ASN A 154 -7.34 -10.94 -19.56
C ASN A 154 -6.46 -9.88 -18.88
N SER A 155 -5.95 -8.89 -19.63
CA SER A 155 -5.08 -7.85 -19.06
C SER A 155 -5.14 -6.53 -19.81
N ILE A 156 -4.86 -5.44 -19.11
CA ILE A 156 -4.70 -4.12 -19.70
C ILE A 156 -3.24 -3.72 -19.57
N ILE A 157 -2.59 -3.41 -20.69
CA ILE A 157 -1.22 -2.92 -20.71
C ILE A 157 -1.27 -1.40 -20.89
N LEU A 158 -0.80 -0.67 -19.88
CA LEU A 158 -0.65 0.77 -19.92
C LEU A 158 0.83 1.08 -20.14
N ARG A 159 1.18 1.67 -21.28
CA ARG A 159 2.58 1.97 -21.64
C ARG A 159 2.77 3.47 -21.77
N LYS A 160 3.79 4.01 -21.10
CA LYS A 160 4.28 5.37 -21.28
C LYS A 160 5.77 5.33 -21.62
N ARG A 161 6.18 6.08 -22.65
CA ARG A 161 7.59 6.24 -23.04
C ARG A 161 8.07 7.61 -22.60
N CYS A 162 9.24 7.66 -21.96
CA CYS A 162 9.81 8.88 -21.42
C CYS A 162 11.31 8.89 -21.74
N GLY A 163 11.65 9.37 -22.95
CA GLY A 163 13.01 9.26 -23.50
C GLY A 163 13.46 7.80 -23.60
N ASP A 164 14.58 7.48 -22.93
CA ASP A 164 15.21 6.15 -22.91
C ASP A 164 14.57 5.18 -21.90
N THR A 165 13.55 5.65 -21.17
CA THR A 165 12.81 4.85 -20.19
C THR A 165 11.43 4.47 -20.71
N VAL A 166 11.09 3.20 -20.62
CA VAL A 166 9.76 2.67 -20.95
C VAL A 166 9.12 2.14 -19.68
N VAL A 167 7.99 2.75 -19.28
CA VAL A 167 7.18 2.30 -18.15
C VAL A 167 5.97 1.56 -18.70
N GLU A 168 5.84 0.30 -18.33
CA GLU A 168 4.72 -0.57 -18.66
C GLU A 168 4.04 -1.01 -17.37
N ILE A 169 2.71 -0.95 -17.35
CA ILE A 169 1.91 -1.45 -16.25
C ILE A 169 0.95 -2.47 -16.83
N ILE A 170 1.12 -3.73 -16.42
CA ILE A 170 0.31 -4.85 -16.85
C ILE A 170 -0.66 -5.14 -15.71
N VAL A 171 -1.92 -4.77 -15.92
CA VAL A 171 -2.99 -5.06 -14.95
C VAL A 171 -3.63 -6.38 -15.35
N THR A 172 -3.49 -7.41 -14.51
CA THR A 172 -4.05 -8.75 -14.75
C THR A 172 -5.22 -8.97 -13.80
N ASN A 173 -6.39 -9.32 -14.36
CA ASN A 173 -7.61 -9.63 -13.60
C ASN A 173 -8.03 -8.58 -12.54
N ASN A 174 -7.66 -7.31 -12.69
CA ASN A 174 -7.93 -6.21 -11.73
C ASN A 174 -7.40 -6.40 -10.29
N GLU A 175 -6.69 -7.49 -9.99
CA GLU A 175 -6.19 -7.80 -8.65
C GLU A 175 -4.71 -7.47 -8.48
N LYS A 176 -3.95 -7.53 -9.57
CA LYS A 176 -2.51 -7.36 -9.60
C LYS A 176 -2.11 -6.43 -10.73
N ALA A 177 -1.24 -5.47 -10.44
CA ALA A 177 -0.64 -4.61 -11.45
C ALA A 177 0.88 -4.82 -11.42
N ASP A 178 1.43 -5.40 -12.47
CA ASP A 178 2.87 -5.55 -12.62
C ASP A 178 3.41 -4.30 -13.32
N LEU A 179 4.15 -3.49 -12.59
CA LEU A 179 4.89 -2.37 -13.15
C LEU A 179 6.25 -2.87 -13.61
N LYS A 180 6.49 -2.78 -14.91
CA LYS A 180 7.74 -3.05 -15.59
C LYS A 180 8.35 -1.73 -16.03
N VAL A 181 9.48 -1.37 -15.44
CA VAL A 181 10.30 -0.25 -15.91
C VAL A 181 11.49 -0.82 -16.65
N THR A 182 11.66 -0.42 -17.92
CA THR A 182 12.83 -0.74 -18.73
C THR A 182 13.64 0.52 -18.94
N MET A 183 14.91 0.50 -18.56
CA MET A 183 15.85 1.61 -18.77
C MET A 183 17.07 1.09 -19.53
N THR A 184 17.57 1.84 -20.51
CA THR A 184 18.90 1.58 -21.07
C THR A 184 19.98 1.94 -20.04
N TYR A 185 21.12 1.27 -20.12
CA TYR A 185 22.24 1.41 -19.17
C TYR A 185 22.78 2.86 -19.13
#